data_AF-A0A7Y5RZJ9-F1
#
_entry.id   AF-A0A7Y5RZJ9-F1
#
_cell.length_a   1.000
_cell.length_b   1.000
_cell.length_c   1.000
_cell.angle_alpha   90.00
_cell.angle_beta   90.00
_cell.angle_gamma   90.00
#
_symmetry.space_group_name_H-M   'P 1'
#
loop_
_entity.id
_entity.type
_entity.pdbx_description
1 polymer ?
#
loop_
_entity_poly.entity_id
_entity_poly.type
_entity_poly.pdbx_seq_one_letter_code
_entity_poly.pdbx_strand_id
1 'polypeptide(L)'
;LALAVIDTGARPRNRRPRAALALFLLLAVMPPVILGRAMIDVFDRAWFVPQRWHWSIYVDSPLAWTVGVAARFGFLPIGLVLAARRWLGDETAEQARVDRATEDEILAHVRARQLVRPIVAGALLTACMALAELQVSSLLAPPGWIGGSLAVALDQQIHFGRNAQVVAMSLLLTLPAMLGAMAVAWLMSGAAAGAAFKSPRSVR
;
A
#
# COMPACT_ATOMS: atom_id res chain seq x y z
N LEU A 1 -7.65 6.21 2.55
CA LEU A 1 -7.14 5.43 3.71
C LEU A 1 -5.97 6.11 4.42
N ALA A 2 -4.95 6.60 3.70
CA ALA A 2 -3.84 7.35 4.29
C ALA A 2 -4.29 8.55 5.14
N LEU A 3 -5.25 9.36 4.66
CA LEU A 3 -5.77 10.52 5.41
C LEU A 3 -6.39 10.16 6.78
N ALA A 4 -7.09 9.01 6.87
CA ALA A 4 -7.67 8.53 8.13
C ALA A 4 -6.62 8.06 9.16
N VAL A 5 -5.37 7.81 8.72
CA VAL A 5 -4.23 7.46 9.58
C VAL A 5 -3.48 8.70 10.08
N ILE A 6 -3.59 9.83 9.35
CA ILE A 6 -2.86 11.07 9.64
C ILE A 6 -3.59 11.87 10.74
N ASP A 7 -4.92 11.79 10.82
CA ASP A 7 -5.76 12.54 11.76
C ASP A 7 -5.71 12.00 13.21
N THR A 8 -4.74 12.50 13.98
CA THR A 8 -4.52 12.14 15.39
C THR A 8 -3.87 13.30 16.13
N GLY A 9 -4.58 14.40 16.28
CA GLY A 9 -4.25 15.41 17.28
C GLY A 9 -4.40 14.82 18.70
N ALA A 10 -3.41 15.11 19.56
CA ALA A 10 -3.31 15.10 21.03
C ALA A 10 -4.11 14.11 21.94
N ARG A 11 -4.96 13.22 21.44
CA ARG A 11 -5.74 12.28 22.25
C ARG A 11 -5.02 10.94 22.35
N PRO A 12 -4.69 10.44 23.57
CA PRO A 12 -3.87 9.26 23.81
C PRO A 12 -4.50 7.92 23.39
N ARG A 13 -5.56 7.91 22.57
CA ARG A 13 -6.38 6.71 22.36
C ARG A 13 -7.02 6.60 20.98
N ASN A 14 -6.44 7.17 19.93
CA ASN A 14 -6.95 6.86 18.59
C ASN A 14 -6.52 5.43 18.20
N ARG A 15 -7.40 4.45 18.49
CA ARG A 15 -7.22 3.02 18.16
C ARG A 15 -7.39 2.75 16.66
N ARG A 16 -7.95 3.69 15.89
CA ARG A 16 -8.28 3.54 14.47
C ARG A 16 -7.11 3.10 13.59
N PRO A 17 -5.94 3.76 13.59
CA PRO A 17 -4.84 3.33 12.72
C PRO A 17 -4.29 1.95 13.10
N ARG A 18 -4.31 1.59 14.39
CA ARG A 18 -3.91 0.26 14.85
C ARG A 18 -4.94 -0.81 14.45
N ALA A 19 -6.22 -0.48 14.53
CA ALA A 19 -7.30 -1.35 14.05
C ALA A 19 -7.23 -1.55 12.53
N ALA A 20 -6.96 -0.48 11.77
CA ALA A 20 -6.74 -0.57 10.33
C ALA A 20 -5.53 -1.46 10.02
N LEU A 21 -4.38 -1.23 10.67
CA LEU A 21 -3.22 -2.10 10.50
C LEU A 21 -3.54 -3.55 10.85
N ALA A 22 -4.21 -3.81 11.98
CA ALA A 22 -4.59 -5.16 12.39
C ALA A 22 -5.53 -5.82 11.38
N LEU A 23 -6.49 -5.08 10.82
CA LEU A 23 -7.36 -5.56 9.76
C LEU A 23 -6.56 -5.93 8.50
N PHE A 24 -5.68 -5.06 8.03
CA PHE A 24 -4.85 -5.35 6.85
C PHE A 24 -3.86 -6.48 7.10
N LEU A 25 -3.32 -6.63 8.31
CA LEU A 25 -2.49 -7.78 8.68
C LEU A 25 -3.29 -9.07 8.69
N LEU A 26 -4.53 -9.04 9.19
CA LEU A 26 -5.43 -10.19 9.14
C LEU A 26 -5.73 -10.59 7.68
N LEU A 27 -6.01 -9.62 6.81
CA LEU A 27 -6.20 -9.85 5.38
C LEU A 27 -4.93 -10.34 4.68
N ALA A 28 -3.74 -9.89 5.10
CA ALA A 28 -2.46 -10.32 4.55
C ALA A 28 -2.13 -11.78 4.90
N VAL A 29 -2.47 -12.21 6.13
CA VAL A 29 -2.27 -13.59 6.62
C VAL A 29 -3.33 -14.54 6.05
N MET A 30 -4.50 -14.02 5.67
CA MET A 30 -5.55 -14.84 5.09
C MET A 30 -5.06 -15.54 3.80
N PRO A 31 -5.37 -16.83 3.61
CA PRO A 31 -5.03 -17.53 2.37
C PRO A 31 -5.56 -16.75 1.16
N PRO A 32 -4.72 -16.46 0.15
CA PRO A 32 -5.11 -15.60 -0.97
C PRO A 32 -6.30 -16.12 -1.76
N VAL A 33 -6.49 -17.45 -1.82
CA VAL A 33 -7.66 -18.06 -2.47
C VAL A 33 -8.96 -17.68 -1.77
N ILE A 34 -8.97 -17.68 -0.43
CA ILE A 34 -10.13 -17.27 0.36
C ILE A 34 -10.41 -15.78 0.15
N LEU A 35 -9.35 -14.95 0.14
CA LEU A 35 -9.46 -13.52 -0.15
C LEU A 35 -10.04 -13.26 -1.54
N GLY A 36 -9.49 -13.92 -2.57
CA GLY A 36 -9.98 -13.81 -3.94
C GLY A 36 -11.44 -14.23 -4.04
N ARG A 37 -11.81 -15.37 -3.44
CA ARG A 37 -13.20 -15.85 -3.46
C ARG A 37 -14.16 -14.88 -2.77
N ALA A 38 -13.80 -14.39 -1.59
CA ALA A 38 -14.62 -13.40 -0.88
C ALA A 38 -14.79 -12.11 -1.69
N MET A 39 -13.75 -11.66 -2.39
CA MET A 39 -13.84 -10.50 -3.28
C MET A 39 -14.76 -10.77 -4.47
N ILE A 40 -14.69 -11.95 -5.09
CA ILE A 40 -15.64 -12.35 -6.14
C ILE A 40 -17.07 -12.26 -5.60
N ASP A 41 -17.36 -12.91 -4.47
CA ASP A 41 -18.72 -12.93 -3.91
C ASP A 41 -19.25 -11.51 -3.59
N VAL A 42 -18.37 -10.60 -3.15
CA VAL A 42 -18.71 -9.18 -2.88
C VAL A 42 -18.96 -8.41 -4.18
N PHE A 43 -18.06 -8.48 -5.15
CA PHE A 43 -18.13 -7.68 -6.38
C PHE A 43 -19.10 -8.24 -7.42
N ASP A 44 -19.35 -9.54 -7.42
CA ASP A 44 -20.28 -10.23 -8.32
C ASP A 44 -21.73 -10.01 -7.89
N ARG A 45 -22.04 -10.13 -6.58
CA ARG A 45 -23.43 -10.06 -6.10
C ARG A 45 -23.96 -8.65 -5.94
N ALA A 46 -23.15 -7.71 -5.48
CA ALA A 46 -23.69 -6.51 -4.87
C ALA A 46 -23.82 -5.31 -5.83
N TRP A 47 -23.41 -5.44 -7.10
CA TRP A 47 -23.41 -4.35 -8.07
C TRP A 47 -24.01 -4.71 -9.45
N PHE A 48 -25.06 -5.54 -9.47
CA PHE A 48 -25.95 -5.58 -10.64
C PHE A 48 -26.68 -4.23 -10.75
N VAL A 49 -26.13 -3.34 -11.58
CA VAL A 49 -26.81 -2.08 -11.92
C VAL A 49 -28.01 -2.45 -12.81
N PRO A 50 -29.27 -2.26 -12.37
CA PRO A 50 -30.46 -2.76 -13.08
C PRO A 50 -30.59 -2.25 -14.53
N GLN A 51 -29.87 -1.19 -14.86
CA GLN A 51 -29.89 -0.49 -16.14
C GLN A 51 -28.79 -0.93 -17.13
N ARG A 52 -27.83 -1.77 -16.70
CA ARG A 52 -26.77 -2.29 -17.57
C ARG A 52 -26.59 -3.79 -17.32
N TRP A 53 -27.46 -4.60 -17.93
CA TRP A 53 -27.51 -6.05 -17.76
C TRP A 53 -26.23 -6.78 -18.20
N HIS A 54 -25.32 -6.09 -18.90
CA HIS A 54 -24.05 -6.65 -19.38
C HIS A 54 -22.82 -6.13 -18.63
N TRP A 55 -22.98 -5.18 -17.71
CA TRP A 55 -21.84 -4.54 -17.04
C TRP A 55 -21.66 -5.09 -15.63
N SER A 56 -20.53 -5.75 -15.38
CA SER A 56 -20.13 -6.23 -14.06
C SER A 56 -18.82 -5.55 -13.66
N ILE A 57 -18.77 -4.96 -12.46
CA ILE A 57 -17.53 -4.36 -11.92
C ILE A 57 -16.40 -5.39 -11.90
N TYR A 58 -16.72 -6.67 -11.70
CA TYR A 58 -15.74 -7.73 -11.68
C TYR A 58 -15.13 -8.01 -13.06
N VAL A 59 -15.93 -7.94 -14.13
CA VAL A 59 -15.50 -8.28 -15.50
C VAL A 59 -14.93 -7.06 -16.23
N ASP A 60 -15.56 -5.91 -16.07
CA ASP A 60 -15.31 -4.72 -16.89
C ASP A 60 -14.40 -3.70 -16.22
N SER A 61 -13.97 -3.94 -14.97
CA SER A 61 -13.17 -2.98 -14.21
C SER A 61 -12.04 -3.66 -13.44
N PRO A 62 -10.84 -3.05 -13.38
CA PRO A 62 -9.72 -3.53 -12.56
C PRO A 62 -9.95 -3.27 -11.05
N LEU A 63 -11.14 -2.80 -10.64
CA LEU A 63 -11.42 -2.43 -9.27
C LEU A 63 -11.34 -3.62 -8.31
N ALA A 64 -11.95 -4.76 -8.67
CA ALA A 64 -11.92 -5.95 -7.82
C ALA A 64 -10.48 -6.43 -7.59
N TRP A 65 -9.68 -6.47 -8.66
CA TRP A 65 -8.25 -6.77 -8.58
C TRP A 65 -7.48 -5.77 -7.71
N THR A 66 -7.69 -4.47 -7.91
CA THR A 66 -7.02 -3.40 -7.15
C THR A 66 -7.35 -3.49 -5.66
N VAL A 67 -8.61 -3.75 -5.32
CA VAL A 67 -9.06 -3.91 -3.93
C VAL A 67 -8.49 -5.20 -3.32
N GLY A 68 -8.43 -6.30 -4.07
CA GLY A 68 -7.81 -7.54 -3.61
C GLY A 68 -6.31 -7.39 -3.31
N VAL A 69 -5.57 -6.74 -4.21
CA VAL A 69 -4.15 -6.41 -4.03
C VAL A 69 -3.96 -5.46 -2.84
N ALA A 70 -4.79 -4.42 -2.74
CA ALA A 70 -4.75 -3.48 -1.63
C ALA A 70 -5.10 -4.17 -0.29
N ALA A 71 -6.04 -5.10 -0.27
CA ALA A 71 -6.36 -5.90 0.92
C ALA A 71 -5.16 -6.74 1.37
N ARG A 72 -4.42 -7.33 0.41
CA ARG A 72 -3.27 -8.20 0.69
C ARG A 72 -2.02 -7.44 1.13
N PHE A 73 -1.74 -6.28 0.53
CA PHE A 73 -0.49 -5.54 0.75
C PHE A 73 -0.67 -4.16 1.38
N GLY A 74 -1.90 -3.72 1.64
CA GLY A 74 -2.19 -2.39 2.21
C GLY A 74 -1.64 -2.17 3.62
N PHE A 75 -1.23 -3.23 4.32
CA PHE A 75 -0.52 -3.11 5.59
C PHE A 75 0.85 -2.42 5.44
N LEU A 76 1.50 -2.50 4.27
CA LEU A 76 2.82 -1.91 4.03
C LEU A 76 2.82 -0.39 4.18
N PRO A 77 2.00 0.39 3.42
CA PRO A 77 1.97 1.84 3.57
C PRO A 77 1.49 2.28 4.95
N ILE A 78 0.53 1.56 5.54
CA ILE A 78 0.03 1.90 6.89
C ILE A 78 1.13 1.67 7.93
N GLY A 79 1.78 0.51 7.90
CA GLY A 79 2.86 0.15 8.82
C GLY A 79 4.04 1.11 8.71
N LEU A 80 4.41 1.48 7.49
CA LEU A 80 5.52 2.40 7.24
C LEU A 80 5.21 3.83 7.69
N VAL A 81 3.98 4.31 7.47
CA VAL A 81 3.52 5.59 8.03
C VAL A 81 3.54 5.57 9.56
N LEU A 82 3.06 4.49 10.20
CA LEU A 82 3.06 4.37 11.66
C LEU A 82 4.48 4.29 12.24
N ALA A 83 5.40 3.61 11.56
CA ALA A 83 6.81 3.56 11.94
C ALA A 83 7.46 4.95 11.79
N ALA A 84 7.27 5.62 10.65
CA ALA A 84 7.81 6.94 10.39
C ALA A 84 7.33 7.98 11.41
N ARG A 85 6.05 7.92 11.80
CA ARG A 85 5.50 8.79 12.85
C ARG A 85 6.18 8.61 14.21
N ARG A 86 6.60 7.39 14.56
CA ARG A 86 7.35 7.15 15.79
C ARG A 86 8.76 7.72 15.74
N TRP A 87 9.37 7.78 14.55
CA TRP A 87 10.74 8.28 14.38
C TRP A 87 10.83 9.80 14.21
N LEU A 88 9.84 10.43 13.58
CA LEU A 88 9.86 11.87 13.28
C LEU A 88 9.57 12.76 14.50
N GLY A 89 9.01 12.20 15.57
CA GLY A 89 8.60 12.95 16.77
C GLY A 89 7.41 13.88 16.53
N ASP A 90 6.87 14.46 17.60
CA ASP A 90 5.75 15.42 17.55
C ASP A 90 6.19 16.88 17.77
N GLU A 91 7.49 17.16 17.94
CA GLU A 91 8.04 18.48 18.30
C GLU A 91 7.62 19.60 17.33
N THR A 92 7.67 19.36 16.03
CA THR A 92 7.24 20.37 15.04
C THR A 92 5.75 20.65 15.08
N ALA A 93 4.94 19.63 15.43
CA ALA A 93 3.51 19.79 15.57
C ALA A 93 3.16 20.48 16.90
N GLU A 94 3.97 20.26 17.95
CA GLU A 94 3.89 21.01 19.21
C GLU A 94 4.24 22.48 19.01
N GLN A 95 5.32 22.78 18.29
CA GLN A 95 5.70 24.16 17.97
C GLN A 95 4.59 24.88 17.19
N ALA A 96 4.04 24.25 16.15
CA ALA A 96 2.93 24.82 15.39
C ALA A 96 1.69 25.09 16.26
N ARG A 97 1.43 24.26 17.27
CA ARG A 97 0.34 24.51 18.24
C ARG A 97 0.61 25.71 19.14
N VAL A 98 1.87 25.92 19.57
CA VAL A 98 2.28 27.12 20.31
C VAL A 98 2.06 28.38 19.46
N ASP A 99 2.30 28.26 18.15
CA ASP A 99 2.07 29.32 17.16
C ASP A 99 0.59 29.49 16.77
N ARG A 100 -0.33 28.85 17.50
CA ARG A 100 -1.80 28.87 17.31
C ARG A 100 -2.28 28.33 15.96
N ALA A 101 -1.51 27.47 15.30
CA ALA A 101 -2.00 26.75 14.12
C ALA A 101 -3.15 25.81 14.50
N THR A 102 -4.17 25.76 13.65
CA THR A 102 -5.29 24.82 13.77
C THR A 102 -4.84 23.39 13.48
N GLU A 103 -5.60 22.39 13.96
CA GLU A 103 -5.27 20.98 13.70
C GLU A 103 -5.24 20.66 12.20
N ASP A 104 -6.12 21.27 11.41
CA ASP A 104 -6.15 21.09 9.95
C ASP A 104 -4.90 21.70 9.28
N GLU A 105 -4.43 22.86 9.74
CA GLU A 105 -3.19 23.46 9.24
C GLU A 105 -1.96 22.61 9.60
N ILE A 106 -1.91 22.09 10.83
CA ILE A 106 -0.85 21.17 11.27
C ILE A 106 -0.88 19.90 10.44
N LEU A 107 -2.07 19.35 10.18
CA LEU A 107 -2.26 18.15 9.37
C LEU A 107 -1.75 18.38 7.94
N ALA A 108 -2.23 19.44 7.28
CA ALA A 108 -1.98 19.70 5.87
C ALA A 108 -0.55 20.18 5.60
N HIS A 109 0.02 21.04 6.45
CA HIS A 109 1.30 21.71 6.16
C HIS A 109 2.49 21.10 6.89
N VAL A 110 2.29 20.56 8.10
CA VAL A 110 3.37 19.95 8.89
C VAL A 110 3.39 18.44 8.66
N ARG A 111 2.32 17.73 9.03
CA ARG A 111 2.29 16.26 9.07
C ARG A 111 2.22 15.65 7.67
N ALA A 112 1.36 16.15 6.79
CA ALA A 112 1.24 15.60 5.45
C ALA A 112 2.59 15.67 4.72
N ARG A 113 3.28 16.82 4.79
CA ARG A 113 4.60 17.01 4.17
C ARG A 113 5.67 16.06 4.74
N GLN A 114 5.67 15.83 6.05
CA GLN A 114 6.56 14.86 6.69
C GLN A 114 6.25 13.42 6.29
N LEU A 115 4.99 13.12 6.03
CA LEU A 115 4.51 11.77 5.70
C LEU A 115 4.47 11.47 4.20
N VAL A 116 4.68 12.45 3.30
CA VAL A 116 4.70 12.19 1.84
C VAL A 116 5.71 11.11 1.50
N ARG A 117 6.96 11.21 2.00
CA ARG A 117 8.02 10.24 1.71
C ARG A 117 7.66 8.82 2.15
N PRO A 118 7.25 8.55 3.40
CA PRO A 118 6.84 7.21 3.80
C PRO A 118 5.57 6.72 3.07
N ILE A 119 4.62 7.60 2.74
CA ILE A 119 3.45 7.21 1.95
C ILE A 119 3.89 6.74 0.56
N VAL A 120 4.73 7.50 -0.13
CA VAL A 120 5.26 7.14 -1.46
C VAL A 120 6.08 5.85 -1.39
N ALA A 121 6.94 5.71 -0.39
CA ALA A 121 7.73 4.49 -0.18
C ALA A 121 6.83 3.25 0.04
N GLY A 122 5.80 3.37 0.89
CA GLY A 122 4.85 2.29 1.12
C GLY A 122 4.01 1.93 -0.11
N ALA A 123 3.60 2.93 -0.89
CA ALA A 123 2.89 2.73 -2.16
C ALA A 123 3.79 2.02 -3.19
N LEU A 124 5.06 2.41 -3.28
CA LEU A 124 6.03 1.77 -4.17
C LEU A 124 6.29 0.31 -3.79
N LEU A 125 6.49 0.02 -2.51
CA LEU A 125 6.59 -1.38 -2.02
C LEU A 125 5.35 -2.19 -2.39
N THR A 126 4.17 -1.62 -2.19
CA THR A 126 2.90 -2.29 -2.53
C THR A 126 2.82 -2.58 -4.03
N ALA A 127 3.21 -1.64 -4.88
CA ALA A 127 3.24 -1.83 -6.33
C ALA A 127 4.23 -2.94 -6.74
N CYS A 128 5.44 -2.95 -6.18
CA CYS A 128 6.42 -4.01 -6.45
C CYS A 128 5.92 -5.40 -6.02
N MET A 129 5.28 -5.49 -4.85
CA MET A 129 4.69 -6.74 -4.37
C MET A 129 3.48 -7.17 -5.22
N ALA A 130 2.69 -6.21 -5.70
CA ALA A 130 1.55 -6.48 -6.57
C ALA A 130 1.95 -7.10 -7.91
N LEU A 131 3.11 -6.71 -8.47
CA LEU A 131 3.63 -7.29 -9.72
C LEU A 131 3.93 -8.79 -9.57
N ALA A 132 4.41 -9.20 -8.39
CA ALA A 132 4.74 -10.57 -8.08
C ALA A 132 3.56 -11.40 -7.54
N GLU A 133 2.37 -10.79 -7.38
CA GLU A 133 1.24 -11.51 -6.82
C GLU A 133 0.52 -12.37 -7.85
N LEU A 134 0.53 -13.68 -7.62
CA LEU A 134 -0.08 -14.70 -8.45
C LEU A 134 -1.51 -15.03 -8.01
N GLN A 135 -1.72 -15.35 -6.74
CA GLN A 135 -2.92 -16.10 -6.34
C GLN A 135 -4.20 -15.26 -6.34
N VAL A 136 -4.13 -14.02 -5.84
CA VAL A 136 -5.27 -13.09 -5.94
C VAL A 136 -5.49 -12.69 -7.40
N SER A 137 -4.40 -12.47 -8.15
CA SER A 137 -4.47 -12.05 -9.55
C SER A 137 -5.06 -13.12 -10.46
N SER A 138 -4.78 -14.40 -10.23
CA SER A 138 -5.38 -15.51 -11.00
C SER A 138 -6.90 -15.63 -10.81
N LEU A 139 -7.41 -15.11 -9.68
CA LEU A 139 -8.84 -15.15 -9.36
C LEU A 139 -9.57 -13.86 -9.71
N LEU A 140 -8.91 -12.69 -9.65
CA LEU A 140 -9.56 -11.39 -9.78
C LEU A 140 -9.20 -10.62 -11.05
N ALA A 141 -8.24 -11.10 -11.86
CA ALA A 141 -7.88 -10.43 -13.10
C ALA A 141 -9.03 -10.50 -14.11
N PRO A 142 -9.51 -9.36 -14.64
CA PRO A 142 -10.58 -9.37 -15.62
C PRO A 142 -10.11 -9.95 -16.96
N PRO A 143 -10.91 -10.80 -17.63
CA PRO A 143 -10.49 -11.56 -18.82
C PRO A 143 -10.19 -10.72 -20.09
N GLY A 144 -10.52 -9.43 -20.10
CA GLY A 144 -10.23 -8.51 -21.22
C GLY A 144 -9.22 -7.41 -20.90
N TRP A 145 -8.71 -7.34 -19.68
CA TRP A 145 -7.76 -6.30 -19.29
C TRP A 145 -6.33 -6.76 -19.57
N ILE A 146 -5.48 -5.86 -20.07
CA ILE A 146 -4.12 -6.20 -20.50
C ILE A 146 -3.35 -6.85 -19.35
N GLY A 147 -3.26 -8.17 -19.42
CA GLY A 147 -2.15 -8.97 -18.91
C GLY A 147 -2.11 -9.29 -17.41
N GLY A 148 -3.22 -9.33 -16.68
CA GLY A 148 -3.24 -9.81 -15.28
C GLY A 148 -2.10 -9.27 -14.42
N SER A 149 -1.58 -10.06 -13.48
CA SER A 149 -0.23 -9.78 -12.95
C SER A 149 0.83 -10.45 -13.83
N LEU A 150 2.03 -9.88 -13.84
CA LEU A 150 3.18 -10.48 -14.53
C LEU A 150 3.50 -11.88 -13.98
N ALA A 151 3.18 -12.14 -12.70
CA ALA A 151 3.26 -13.48 -12.11
C ALA A 151 2.30 -14.49 -12.77
N VAL A 152 1.06 -14.09 -13.12
CA VAL A 152 0.12 -14.97 -13.85
C VAL A 152 0.66 -15.31 -15.24
N ALA A 153 1.22 -14.33 -15.95
CA ALA A 153 1.85 -14.59 -17.25
C ALA A 153 3.03 -15.58 -17.11
N LEU A 154 3.82 -15.46 -16.05
CA LEU A 154 4.92 -16.37 -15.74
C LEU A 154 4.45 -17.79 -15.42
N ASP A 155 3.42 -17.92 -14.60
CA ASP A 155 2.82 -19.20 -14.28
C ASP A 155 2.33 -19.92 -15.55
N GLN A 156 1.69 -19.20 -16.48
CA GLN A 156 1.29 -19.77 -17.77
C GLN A 156 2.48 -20.29 -18.59
N GLN A 157 3.60 -19.56 -18.65
CA GLN A 157 4.77 -20.03 -19.41
C GLN A 157 5.45 -21.27 -18.79
N ILE A 158 5.41 -21.39 -17.45
CA ILE A 158 5.88 -22.58 -16.74
C ILE A 158 5.05 -23.80 -17.16
N HIS A 159 3.71 -23.65 -17.17
CA HIS A 159 2.81 -24.73 -17.56
C HIS A 159 3.02 -25.21 -19.01
N PHE A 160 3.46 -24.33 -19.92
CA PHE A 160 3.78 -24.69 -21.31
C PHE A 160 5.24 -25.13 -21.53
N GLY A 161 6.04 -25.27 -20.47
CA GLY A 161 7.43 -25.77 -20.56
C GLY A 161 8.40 -24.82 -21.27
N ARG A 162 8.10 -23.52 -21.34
CA ARG A 162 8.91 -22.53 -22.07
C ARG A 162 10.02 -21.94 -21.19
N ASN A 163 11.00 -22.77 -20.83
CA ASN A 163 12.04 -22.47 -19.84
C ASN A 163 12.79 -21.15 -20.10
N ALA A 164 13.17 -20.86 -21.35
CA ALA A 164 13.88 -19.61 -21.68
C ALA A 164 13.03 -18.35 -21.40
N GLN A 165 11.73 -18.40 -21.69
CA GLN A 165 10.82 -17.28 -21.45
C GLN A 165 10.53 -17.11 -19.96
N VAL A 166 10.39 -18.22 -19.22
CA VAL A 166 10.23 -18.20 -17.76
C VAL A 166 11.43 -17.53 -17.10
N VAL A 167 12.66 -17.89 -17.49
CA VAL A 167 13.88 -17.27 -16.96
C VAL A 167 13.91 -15.77 -17.26
N ALA A 168 13.65 -15.39 -18.52
CA ALA A 168 13.63 -13.98 -18.92
C ALA A 168 12.60 -13.15 -18.13
N MET A 169 11.38 -13.66 -17.95
CA MET A 169 10.35 -12.97 -17.17
C MET A 169 10.62 -12.96 -15.66
N SER A 170 11.26 -13.99 -15.12
CA SER A 170 11.70 -14.02 -13.71
C SER A 170 12.73 -12.92 -13.44
N LEU A 171 13.70 -12.76 -14.35
CA LEU A 171 14.68 -11.69 -14.28
C LEU A 171 14.01 -10.32 -14.43
N LEU A 172 13.07 -10.20 -15.38
CA LEU A 172 12.28 -8.98 -15.58
C LEU A 172 11.49 -8.58 -14.32
N LEU A 173 10.90 -9.55 -13.60
CA LEU A 173 10.21 -9.34 -12.32
C LEU A 173 11.14 -8.93 -11.18
N THR A 174 12.39 -9.39 -11.21
CA THR A 174 13.37 -9.11 -10.16
C THR A 174 13.83 -7.64 -10.20
N LEU A 175 13.98 -7.06 -11.39
CA LEU A 175 14.40 -5.67 -11.58
C LEU A 175 13.53 -4.63 -10.84
N PRO A 176 12.20 -4.58 -11.01
CA PRO A 176 11.37 -3.61 -10.30
C PRO A 176 11.35 -3.85 -8.79
N ALA A 177 11.55 -5.08 -8.32
CA ALA A 177 11.70 -5.36 -6.89
C ALA A 177 13.00 -4.75 -6.33
N MET A 178 14.13 -4.94 -7.02
CA MET A 178 15.42 -4.35 -6.64
C MET A 178 15.38 -2.82 -6.69
N LEU A 179 14.92 -2.26 -7.81
CA LEU A 179 14.82 -0.80 -7.98
C LEU A 179 13.84 -0.19 -6.97
N GLY A 180 12.71 -0.85 -6.71
CA GLY A 180 11.75 -0.44 -5.70
C GLY A 180 12.34 -0.43 -4.30
N ALA A 181 13.07 -1.47 -3.92
CA ALA A 181 13.76 -1.54 -2.63
C ALA A 181 14.81 -0.44 -2.48
N MET A 182 15.62 -0.20 -3.51
CA MET A 182 16.61 0.89 -3.52
C MET A 182 15.95 2.27 -3.39
N ALA A 183 14.89 2.52 -4.15
CA ALA A 183 14.15 3.78 -4.10
C ALA A 183 13.49 4.00 -2.74
N VAL A 184 12.93 2.95 -2.13
CA VAL A 184 12.39 2.99 -0.76
C VAL A 184 13.48 3.32 0.25
N ALA A 185 14.64 2.66 0.17
CA ALA A 185 15.76 2.95 1.05
C ALA A 185 16.23 4.41 0.91
N TRP A 186 16.31 4.93 -0.31
CA TRP A 186 16.66 6.33 -0.59
C TRP A 186 15.61 7.33 -0.06
N LEU A 187 14.32 7.05 -0.25
CA LEU A 187 13.22 7.88 0.29
C LEU A 187 13.26 7.94 1.82
N MET A 188 13.60 6.81 2.46
CA MET A 188 13.63 6.68 3.92
C MET A 188 14.92 7.23 4.53
N SER A 189 16.07 7.14 3.85
CA SER A 189 17.33 7.73 4.34
C SER A 189 17.24 9.26 4.41
N GLY A 190 16.60 9.89 3.42
CA GLY A 190 16.32 11.33 3.46
C GLY A 190 15.38 11.74 4.58
N ALA A 191 14.45 10.86 5.00
CA ALA A 191 13.59 11.11 6.15
C ALA A 191 14.37 11.00 7.48
N ALA A 192 15.27 10.01 7.59
CA ALA A 192 16.13 9.82 8.76
C ALA A 192 17.14 10.96 8.94
N ALA A 193 17.76 11.43 7.85
CA ALA A 193 18.71 12.55 7.89
C ALA A 193 18.06 13.84 8.40
N GLY A 194 16.80 14.11 8.03
CA GLY A 194 16.04 15.26 8.52
C GLY A 194 15.71 15.18 10.02
N ALA A 195 15.60 13.97 10.58
CA ALA A 195 15.40 13.78 12.03
C ALA A 195 16.71 13.96 12.81
N ALA A 196 17.84 13.45 12.29
CA ALA A 196 19.13 13.53 12.97
C ALA A 196 19.66 14.97 13.16
N PHE A 197 19.36 15.87 12.22
CA PHE A 197 19.79 17.28 12.31
C PHE A 197 19.12 18.05 13.46
N LYS A 198 17.97 17.58 13.96
CA LYS A 198 17.16 18.29 14.97
C LYS A 198 17.51 17.97 16.42
N SER A 199 18.54 17.18 16.68
CA SER A 199 19.04 16.94 18.04
C SER A 199 20.25 17.84 18.34
N PRO A 200 20.08 19.13 18.69
CA PRO A 200 21.12 19.83 19.42
C PRO A 200 21.17 19.15 20.79
N ARG A 201 22.15 18.26 20.99
CA ARG A 201 22.50 17.80 22.33
C ARG A 201 22.73 19.07 23.14
N SER A 202 21.84 19.37 24.09
CA SER A 202 22.08 20.43 25.04
C SER A 202 23.33 20.02 25.80
N VAL A 203 24.47 20.60 25.42
CA VAL A 203 25.69 20.52 26.21
C VAL A 203 25.36 21.23 27.50
N ARG A 204 25.11 20.43 28.55
CA ARG A 204 25.05 20.88 29.93
C ARG A 204 26.44 20.83 30.50
#